data_AF-K1TQB4-F1
#
_entry.id   AF-K1TQB4-F1
#
_cell.length_a   1.000
_cell.length_b   1.000
_cell.length_c   1.000
_cell.angle_alpha   90.00
_cell.angle_beta   90.00
_cell.angle_gamma   90.00
#
_symmetry.space_group_name_H-M   'P 1'
#
loop_
_entity.id
_entity.type
_entity.pdbx_description
1 polymer ?
#
loop_
_entity_poly.entity_id
_entity_poly.type
_entity_poly.pdbx_seq_one_letter_code
_entity_poly.pdbx_strand_id
1 'polypeptide(L)'
;DEKGEPIIGATVVAEGTSAGTTTGGDGQFTLTVPANATLSISFIGYETQKVSVAGKTHIDVTLGEEATGIEDVVVIGYGTGKKIGSVIGSVDQVKSEKIENRPSTNVVDALQGQVAGLQIMTGNGELTSTSSIRIHGLGSMGADTSPLILLDGAPIQASTLQTINQNDIASVNVLKDASA
;
A
#
# COMPACT_ATOMS: atom_id res chain seq x y z
N ASP A 1 -3.02 -24.36 -13.47
CA ASP A 1 -1.78 -23.77 -12.92
C ASP A 1 -0.60 -24.63 -13.38
N GLU A 2 0.62 -24.41 -12.85
CA GLU A 2 1.79 -25.25 -13.15
C GLU A 2 1.66 -26.71 -12.68
N LYS A 3 0.71 -27.00 -11.78
CA LYS A 3 0.38 -28.34 -11.28
C LYS A 3 -0.70 -29.04 -12.11
N GLY A 4 -1.24 -28.37 -13.12
CA GLY A 4 -2.34 -28.88 -13.95
C GLY A 4 -3.72 -28.77 -13.31
N GLU A 5 -3.85 -28.04 -12.21
CA GLU A 5 -5.13 -27.78 -11.55
C GLU A 5 -5.88 -26.62 -12.23
N PRO A 6 -7.21 -26.72 -12.38
CA PRO A 6 -8.01 -25.64 -12.95
C PRO A 6 -8.03 -24.43 -12.00
N ILE A 7 -7.76 -23.25 -12.54
CA ILE A 7 -7.85 -22.01 -11.77
C ILE A 7 -9.27 -21.46 -11.89
N ILE A 8 -10.01 -21.51 -10.79
CA ILE A 8 -11.41 -21.06 -10.71
C ILE A 8 -11.45 -19.57 -10.35
N GLY A 9 -12.24 -18.79 -11.07
CA GLY A 9 -12.41 -17.35 -10.80
C GLY A 9 -11.26 -16.47 -11.29
N ALA A 10 -10.38 -16.97 -12.16
CA ALA A 10 -9.41 -16.14 -12.87
C ALA A 10 -10.15 -15.14 -13.77
N THR A 11 -9.66 -13.90 -13.78
CA THR A 11 -10.21 -12.83 -14.61
C THR A 11 -9.56 -12.87 -15.98
N VAL A 12 -10.37 -12.92 -17.04
CA VAL A 12 -9.93 -12.93 -18.43
C VAL A 12 -10.47 -11.69 -19.12
N VAL A 13 -9.60 -10.80 -19.60
CA VAL A 13 -10.00 -9.53 -20.24
C VAL A 13 -9.30 -9.37 -21.58
N ALA A 14 -10.03 -8.94 -22.60
CA ALA A 14 -9.41 -8.52 -23.86
C ALA A 14 -8.84 -7.10 -23.73
N GLU A 15 -7.52 -6.99 -23.87
CA GLU A 15 -6.80 -5.72 -23.76
C GLU A 15 -7.35 -4.65 -24.71
N GLY A 16 -7.49 -3.43 -24.21
CA GLY A 16 -8.06 -2.30 -24.96
C GLY A 16 -9.59 -2.33 -25.08
N THR A 17 -10.26 -3.30 -24.46
CA THR A 17 -11.73 -3.38 -24.44
C THR A 17 -12.26 -3.56 -23.01
N SER A 18 -13.56 -3.35 -22.82
CA SER A 18 -14.29 -3.71 -21.60
C SER A 18 -14.82 -5.15 -21.63
N ALA A 19 -14.52 -5.92 -22.67
CA ALA A 19 -14.94 -7.31 -22.78
C ALA A 19 -14.05 -8.18 -21.90
N GLY A 20 -14.66 -8.74 -20.86
CA GLY A 20 -14.01 -9.68 -19.96
C GLY A 20 -15.00 -10.73 -19.44
N THR A 21 -14.45 -11.82 -18.93
CA THR A 21 -15.16 -12.93 -18.32
C THR A 21 -14.33 -13.50 -17.16
N THR A 22 -14.88 -14.47 -16.45
CA THR A 22 -14.17 -15.19 -15.40
C THR A 22 -14.17 -16.69 -15.70
N THR A 23 -13.15 -17.41 -15.24
CA THR A 23 -13.10 -18.86 -15.39
C THR A 23 -14.12 -19.55 -14.48
N GLY A 24 -14.78 -20.59 -14.99
CA GLY A 24 -15.74 -21.42 -14.27
C GLY A 24 -15.10 -22.40 -13.31
N GLY A 25 -15.92 -23.27 -12.70
CA GLY A 25 -15.50 -24.26 -11.70
C GLY A 25 -14.55 -25.36 -12.21
N ASP A 26 -14.39 -25.46 -13.52
CA ASP A 26 -13.48 -26.35 -14.24
C ASP A 26 -12.33 -25.61 -14.94
N GLY A 27 -12.15 -24.31 -14.65
CA GLY A 27 -11.13 -23.46 -15.27
C GLY A 27 -11.45 -23.03 -16.69
N GLN A 28 -12.60 -23.41 -17.26
CA GLN A 28 -13.00 -23.01 -18.61
C GLN A 28 -13.54 -21.59 -18.63
N PHE A 29 -13.33 -20.88 -19.74
CA PHE A 29 -13.91 -19.57 -19.98
C PHE A 29 -14.43 -19.45 -21.42
N THR A 30 -15.35 -18.52 -21.64
CA THR A 30 -15.85 -18.19 -22.98
C THR A 30 -15.94 -16.68 -23.10
N LEU A 31 -15.27 -16.13 -24.12
CA LEU A 31 -15.23 -14.69 -24.36
C LEU A 31 -15.24 -14.41 -25.87
N THR A 32 -16.15 -13.54 -26.32
CA THR A 32 -16.22 -13.11 -27.71
C THR A 32 -15.32 -11.89 -27.90
N VAL A 33 -14.29 -12.02 -28.72
CA VAL A 33 -13.27 -10.98 -28.95
C VAL A 33 -12.87 -10.91 -30.43
N PRO A 34 -12.33 -9.78 -30.90
CA PRO A 34 -11.71 -9.70 -32.23
C PRO A 34 -10.60 -10.74 -32.42
N ALA A 35 -10.43 -11.24 -33.65
CA ALA A 35 -9.43 -12.29 -33.95
C ALA A 35 -7.98 -11.88 -33.65
N ASN A 36 -7.70 -10.57 -33.61
CA ASN A 36 -6.41 -9.97 -33.29
C ASN A 36 -6.31 -9.48 -31.84
N ALA A 37 -7.26 -9.81 -30.98
CA ALA A 37 -7.24 -9.39 -29.58
C ALA A 37 -6.11 -10.07 -28.79
N THR A 38 -5.64 -9.39 -27.76
CA THR A 38 -4.77 -9.96 -26.72
C THR A 38 -5.61 -10.15 -25.47
N LEU A 39 -5.64 -11.36 -24.94
CA LEU A 39 -6.24 -11.69 -23.66
C LEU A 39 -5.21 -11.45 -22.57
N SER A 40 -5.61 -10.76 -21.51
CA SER A 40 -4.91 -10.66 -20.24
C SER A 40 -5.64 -11.51 -19.22
N ILE A 41 -4.96 -12.50 -18.67
CA ILE A 41 -5.49 -13.42 -17.68
C ILE A 41 -4.78 -13.14 -16.36
N SER A 42 -5.53 -12.83 -15.31
CA SER A 42 -4.99 -12.56 -13.99
C SER A 42 -5.79 -13.30 -12.90
N PHE A 43 -5.07 -13.72 -11.86
CA PHE A 43 -5.66 -14.29 -10.67
C PHE A 43 -4.80 -13.93 -9.46
N ILE A 44 -5.41 -13.81 -8.28
CA ILE A 44 -4.70 -13.40 -7.06
C ILE A 44 -3.66 -14.47 -6.72
N GLY A 45 -2.40 -14.05 -6.54
CA GLY A 45 -1.27 -14.94 -6.27
C GLY A 45 -0.62 -15.56 -7.51
N TYR A 46 -0.99 -15.12 -8.71
CA TYR A 46 -0.46 -15.62 -9.98
C TYR A 46 0.02 -14.48 -10.88
N GLU A 47 1.08 -14.74 -11.64
CA GLU A 47 1.60 -13.77 -12.60
C GLU A 47 0.56 -13.53 -13.70
N THR A 48 0.31 -12.26 -14.01
CA THR A 48 -0.61 -11.89 -15.09
C THR A 48 -0.04 -12.28 -16.44
N GLN A 49 -0.78 -13.12 -17.17
CA GLN A 49 -0.31 -13.73 -18.42
C GLN A 49 -1.07 -13.14 -19.60
N LYS A 50 -0.33 -12.73 -20.64
CA LYS A 50 -0.90 -12.11 -21.84
C LYS A 50 -0.78 -13.04 -23.04
N VAL A 51 -1.91 -13.39 -23.65
CA VAL A 51 -1.97 -14.29 -24.81
C VAL A 51 -2.66 -13.61 -25.99
N SER A 52 -2.01 -13.57 -27.14
CA SER A 52 -2.68 -13.18 -28.38
C SER A 52 -3.61 -14.30 -28.86
N VAL A 53 -4.86 -13.94 -29.19
CA VAL A 53 -5.85 -14.89 -29.74
C VAL A 53 -5.40 -15.42 -31.09
N ALA A 54 -4.82 -14.56 -31.93
CA ALA A 54 -4.29 -14.91 -33.25
C ALA A 54 -5.25 -15.80 -34.10
N GLY A 55 -6.56 -15.55 -34.00
CA GLY A 55 -7.61 -16.32 -34.70
C GLY A 55 -7.91 -17.72 -34.16
N LYS A 56 -7.34 -18.12 -33.02
CA LYS A 56 -7.62 -19.40 -32.37
C LYS A 56 -8.94 -19.33 -31.58
N THR A 57 -9.74 -20.40 -31.67
CA THR A 57 -10.98 -20.57 -30.91
C THR A 57 -10.77 -21.30 -29.58
N HIS A 58 -9.63 -21.97 -29.42
CA HIS A 58 -9.23 -22.69 -28.22
C HIS A 58 -7.82 -22.27 -27.82
N ILE A 59 -7.67 -21.84 -26.57
CA ILE A 59 -6.42 -21.32 -26.01
C ILE A 59 -6.30 -21.86 -24.60
N ASP A 60 -5.27 -22.68 -24.38
CA ASP A 60 -4.86 -23.10 -23.06
C ASP A 60 -3.84 -22.11 -22.50
N VAL A 61 -4.11 -21.62 -21.29
CA VAL A 61 -3.25 -20.66 -20.59
C VAL A 61 -2.85 -21.26 -19.26
N THR A 62 -1.55 -21.42 -19.05
CA THR A 62 -0.99 -21.79 -17.74
C THR A 62 -0.50 -20.53 -17.05
N LEU A 63 -1.07 -20.21 -15.88
CA LEU A 63 -0.56 -19.15 -15.03
C LEU A 63 0.54 -19.73 -14.12
N GLY A 64 1.68 -19.02 -14.06
CA GLY A 64 2.71 -19.28 -13.06
C GLY A 64 2.32 -18.69 -11.72
N GLU A 65 2.62 -19.39 -10.63
CA GLU A 65 2.47 -18.84 -9.28
C GLU A 65 3.40 -17.62 -9.16
N GLU A 66 2.87 -16.46 -8.76
CA GLU A 66 3.71 -15.30 -8.50
C GLU A 66 4.31 -15.48 -7.10
N ALA A 67 5.64 -15.65 -7.01
CA ALA A 67 6.36 -15.67 -5.74
C ALA A 67 6.46 -14.27 -5.10
N THR A 68 5.38 -13.49 -5.17
CA THR A 68 5.31 -12.14 -4.63
C THR A 68 4.69 -12.23 -3.25
N GLY A 69 5.56 -12.18 -2.23
CA GLY A 69 5.16 -12.07 -0.84
C GLY A 69 4.12 -10.95 -0.70
N ILE A 70 3.07 -11.25 0.06
CA ILE A 70 1.95 -10.35 0.37
C ILE A 70 2.47 -8.93 0.59
N GLU A 71 2.30 -8.06 -0.42
CA GLU A 71 2.55 -6.63 -0.24
C GLU A 71 1.40 -6.09 0.61
N ASP A 72 1.69 -5.84 1.89
CA ASP A 72 0.75 -5.31 2.86
C ASP A 72 -0.05 -4.12 2.29
N VAL A 73 -1.37 -4.27 2.31
CA VAL A 73 -2.31 -3.23 1.92
C VAL A 73 -2.31 -2.17 3.00
N VAL A 74 -1.87 -0.95 2.66
CA VAL A 74 -2.07 0.22 3.52
C VAL A 74 -3.20 1.08 2.96
N VAL A 75 -4.29 1.14 3.72
CA VAL A 75 -5.46 1.94 3.45
C VAL A 75 -5.17 3.38 3.90
N ILE A 76 -5.08 4.30 2.95
CA ILE A 76 -5.15 5.73 3.23
C ILE A 76 -6.58 6.17 2.90
N GLY A 77 -7.18 6.94 3.81
CA GLY A 77 -8.61 7.22 3.88
C GLY A 77 -9.32 7.59 2.56
N TYR A 78 -10.57 7.13 2.49
CA TYR A 78 -11.62 7.53 1.53
C TYR A 78 -11.22 7.56 0.05
N GLY A 79 -10.96 6.38 -0.51
CA GLY A 79 -10.96 6.14 -1.95
C GLY A 79 -10.15 4.90 -2.29
N THR A 80 -10.76 3.92 -2.95
CA THR A 80 -10.05 2.76 -3.52
C THR A 80 -9.18 3.23 -4.68
N GLY A 81 -8.01 3.78 -4.38
CA GLY A 81 -7.02 4.20 -5.36
C GLY A 81 -5.97 3.12 -5.55
N LYS A 82 -5.88 2.59 -6.77
CA LYS A 82 -4.70 1.86 -7.27
C LYS A 82 -3.41 2.54 -6.81
N LYS A 83 -2.37 1.74 -6.52
CA LYS A 83 -0.96 2.15 -6.37
C LYS A 83 -0.64 3.20 -7.45
N ILE A 84 -0.70 4.48 -7.08
CA ILE A 84 -0.19 5.55 -7.94
C ILE A 84 1.31 5.34 -7.89
N GLY A 85 1.87 4.72 -8.94
CA GLY A 85 3.31 4.63 -9.18
C GLY A 85 3.94 6.01 -9.46
N SER A 86 3.50 7.04 -8.76
CA SER A 86 3.87 8.43 -8.92
C SER A 86 3.37 9.21 -7.70
N VAL A 87 3.77 8.82 -6.48
CA VAL A 87 3.99 9.86 -5.48
C VAL A 87 5.33 10.47 -5.87
N ILE A 88 5.32 11.69 -6.40
CA ILE A 88 6.53 12.47 -6.72
C ILE A 88 7.09 13.02 -5.40
N GLY A 89 7.23 12.15 -4.40
CA GLY A 89 7.47 12.56 -3.02
C GLY A 89 7.92 11.37 -2.19
N SER A 90 8.85 11.64 -1.27
CA SER A 90 9.42 10.62 -0.39
C SER A 90 8.43 10.26 0.71
N VAL A 91 7.85 9.05 0.64
CA VAL A 91 7.01 8.47 1.69
C VAL A 91 7.79 7.39 2.41
N ASP A 92 7.96 7.54 3.72
CA ASP A 92 8.47 6.47 4.57
C ASP A 92 7.29 5.82 5.31
N GLN A 93 7.22 4.49 5.24
CA GLN A 93 6.23 3.70 5.96
C GLN A 93 6.88 2.92 7.08
N VAL A 94 6.32 3.06 8.29
CA VAL A 94 6.70 2.29 9.48
C VAL A 94 5.53 1.38 9.84
N LYS A 95 5.77 0.07 9.79
CA LYS A 95 4.78 -0.95 10.18
C LYS A 95 4.77 -1.18 11.69
N SER A 96 3.66 -1.72 12.19
CA SER A 96 3.44 -2.01 13.63
C SER A 96 4.56 -2.82 14.26
N GLU A 97 5.15 -3.80 13.55
CA GLU A 97 6.17 -4.68 14.14
C GLU A 97 7.43 -3.89 14.54
N LYS A 98 7.75 -2.80 13.84
CA LYS A 98 8.90 -1.95 14.19
C LYS A 98 8.60 -1.02 15.37
N ILE A 99 7.33 -0.74 15.61
CA ILE A 99 6.84 0.09 16.72
C ILE A 99 6.77 -0.76 17.99
N GLU A 100 6.15 -1.94 17.92
CA GLU A 100 5.98 -2.87 19.04
C GLU A 100 7.30 -3.42 19.58
N ASN A 101 8.31 -3.61 18.72
CA ASN A 101 9.62 -4.11 19.12
C ASN A 101 10.48 -3.08 19.87
N ARG A 102 9.96 -1.89 20.18
CA ARG A 102 10.68 -0.87 20.96
C ARG A 102 9.99 -0.67 22.31
N PRO A 103 10.76 -0.69 23.43
CA PRO A 103 10.24 -0.31 24.73
C PRO A 103 10.11 1.22 24.79
N SER A 104 9.14 1.78 24.06
CA SER A 104 8.76 3.18 24.12
C SER A 104 7.46 3.35 24.89
N THR A 105 7.34 4.43 25.65
CA THR A 105 6.09 4.76 26.36
C THR A 105 5.05 5.34 25.40
N ASN A 106 5.51 5.96 24.31
CA ASN A 106 4.66 6.63 23.33
C ASN A 106 5.05 6.24 21.90
N VAL A 107 4.05 6.22 21.02
CA VAL A 107 4.19 5.96 19.57
C VAL A 107 5.22 6.88 18.92
N VAL A 108 5.20 8.16 19.30
CA VAL A 108 6.09 9.19 18.77
C VAL A 108 7.55 8.78 19.00
N ASP A 109 7.88 8.26 20.18
CA ASP A 109 9.26 7.87 20.50
C ASP A 109 9.68 6.59 19.74
N ALA A 110 8.72 5.71 19.44
CA ALA A 110 8.94 4.51 18.63
C ALA A 110 9.34 4.83 17.18
N LEU A 111 8.83 5.94 16.65
CA LEU A 111 9.11 6.41 15.29
C LEU A 111 10.50 7.06 15.15
N GLN A 112 11.15 7.38 16.27
CA GLN A 112 12.47 8.00 16.26
C GLN A 112 13.49 7.07 15.58
N GLY A 113 14.10 7.57 14.51
CA GLY A 113 15.08 6.82 13.72
C GLY A 113 14.49 5.75 12.80
N GLN A 114 13.16 5.58 12.74
CA GLN A 114 12.49 4.72 11.76
C GLN A 114 12.24 5.42 10.43
N VAL A 115 12.18 6.75 10.45
CA VAL A 115 11.90 7.60 9.30
C VAL A 115 13.09 8.51 9.06
N ALA A 116 13.61 8.52 7.84
CA ALA A 116 14.72 9.37 7.46
C ALA A 116 14.25 10.83 7.40
N GLY A 117 14.93 11.72 8.14
CA GLY A 117 14.58 13.15 8.19
C GLY A 117 13.49 13.49 9.20
N LEU A 118 12.95 12.52 9.93
CA LEU A 118 12.06 12.77 11.07
C LEU A 118 12.90 13.04 12.32
N GLN A 119 12.78 14.24 12.88
CA GLN A 119 13.40 14.62 14.14
C GLN A 119 12.33 14.74 15.21
N ILE A 120 12.55 14.02 16.30
CA ILE A 120 11.66 14.00 17.46
C ILE A 120 12.47 14.48 18.65
N MET A 121 12.02 15.58 19.26
CA MET A 121 12.62 16.12 20.48
C MET A 121 11.60 16.03 21.61
N THR A 122 11.83 15.08 22.51
CA THR A 122 11.09 14.92 23.76
C THR A 122 11.60 15.93 24.78
N GLY A 123 10.69 16.66 25.44
CA GLY A 123 11.06 17.56 26.52
C GLY A 123 11.53 16.78 27.75
N ASN A 124 12.75 17.03 28.22
CA ASN A 124 13.29 16.81 29.57
C ASN A 124 12.89 15.56 30.41
N GLY A 125 12.39 14.47 29.81
CA GLY A 125 12.00 13.24 30.52
C GLY A 125 10.69 13.32 31.30
N GLU A 126 9.86 14.34 31.05
CA GLU A 126 8.57 14.51 31.72
C GLU A 126 7.44 13.87 30.90
N LEU A 127 6.65 12.99 31.52
CA LEU A 127 5.61 12.18 30.86
C LEU A 127 4.50 13.03 30.20
N THR A 128 4.34 14.27 30.65
CA THR A 128 3.35 15.26 30.16
C THR A 128 3.93 16.25 29.15
N SER A 129 5.23 16.16 28.84
CA SER A 129 5.85 17.06 27.88
C SER A 129 5.46 16.65 26.46
N THR A 130 4.96 17.62 25.69
CA THR A 130 4.64 17.42 24.27
C THR A 130 5.93 17.25 23.48
N SER A 131 6.11 16.06 22.90
CA SER A 131 7.22 15.79 21.98
C SER A 131 7.07 16.67 20.74
N SER A 132 8.09 17.48 20.44
CA SER A 132 8.11 18.25 19.20
C SER A 132 8.59 17.36 18.06
N ILE A 133 7.78 17.29 16.99
CA ILE A 133 8.05 16.50 15.80
C ILE A 133 8.40 17.48 14.68
N ARG A 134 9.45 17.17 13.91
CA ARG A 134 9.87 17.95 12.74
C ARG A 134 10.26 17.03 11.60
N ILE A 135 9.98 17.45 10.38
CA ILE A 135 10.37 16.74 9.15
C ILE A 135 11.35 17.65 8.40
N HIS A 136 12.53 17.13 8.06
CA HIS A 136 13.62 17.85 7.38
C HIS A 136 14.24 19.05 8.14
N GLY A 137 14.05 19.12 9.46
CA GLY A 137 14.69 20.13 10.32
C GLY A 137 13.92 21.46 10.42
N LEU A 138 14.63 22.57 10.62
CA LEU A 138 14.03 23.91 10.79
C LEU A 138 13.61 24.48 9.43
N GLY A 139 12.32 24.33 9.08
CA GLY A 139 11.77 24.85 7.82
C GLY A 139 11.40 26.34 7.82
N SER A 140 11.45 27.02 8.98
CA SER A 140 11.12 28.44 9.09
C SER A 140 11.77 29.08 10.32
N MET A 141 12.20 30.34 10.19
CA MET A 141 12.81 31.11 11.29
C MET A 141 11.76 31.81 12.18
N GLY A 142 10.46 31.71 11.87
CA GLY A 142 9.40 32.39 12.63
C GLY A 142 7.99 31.80 12.51
N ALA A 143 7.79 30.72 11.76
CA ALA A 143 6.51 30.02 11.66
C ALA A 143 6.55 28.68 12.43
N ASP A 144 5.38 28.19 12.83
CA ASP A 144 5.26 26.84 13.40
C ASP A 144 5.73 25.80 12.37
N THR A 145 6.62 24.92 12.80
CA THR A 145 7.26 23.88 11.96
C THR A 145 6.75 22.47 12.32
N SER A 146 5.72 22.40 13.16
CA SER A 146 5.07 21.15 13.53
C SER A 146 4.35 20.55 12.32
N PRO A 147 4.54 19.25 12.01
CA PRO A 147 3.85 18.61 10.92
C PRO A 147 2.35 18.46 11.21
N LEU A 148 1.55 18.44 10.15
CA LEU A 148 0.15 18.05 10.25
C LEU A 148 0.07 16.53 10.50
N ILE A 149 -0.61 16.14 11.56
CA ILE A 149 -0.77 14.74 11.94
C ILE A 149 -2.20 14.33 11.64
N LEU A 150 -2.36 13.22 10.92
CA LEU A 150 -3.67 12.64 10.62
C LEU A 150 -3.78 11.28 11.32
N LEU A 151 -4.91 11.07 12.01
CA LEU A 151 -5.33 9.79 12.55
C LEU A 151 -6.58 9.35 11.79
N ASP A 152 -6.51 8.22 11.08
CA ASP A 152 -7.62 7.71 10.25
C ASP A 152 -8.21 8.75 9.27
N GLY A 153 -7.37 9.68 8.81
CA GLY A 153 -7.77 10.77 7.91
C GLY A 153 -8.29 12.03 8.59
N ALA A 154 -8.44 12.04 9.92
CA ALA A 154 -8.81 13.23 10.69
C ALA A 154 -7.57 13.95 11.26
N PRO A 155 -7.47 15.28 11.14
CA PRO A 155 -6.35 16.03 11.72
C PRO A 155 -6.42 16.00 13.25
N ILE A 156 -5.31 15.66 13.88
CA ILE A 156 -5.17 15.63 15.34
C ILE A 156 -3.99 16.49 15.81
N GLN A 157 -4.00 16.82 17.10
CA GLN A 157 -2.88 17.52 17.74
C GLN A 157 -1.80 16.51 18.15
N ALA A 158 -0.54 16.96 18.20
CA ALA A 158 0.58 16.12 18.62
C ALA A 158 0.44 15.57 20.05
N SER A 159 -0.25 16.30 20.93
CA SER A 159 -0.59 15.85 22.30
C SER A 159 -1.48 14.60 22.29
N THR A 160 -2.36 14.46 21.31
CA THR A 160 -3.26 13.30 21.17
C THR A 160 -2.49 12.03 20.83
N LEU A 161 -1.35 12.11 20.13
CA LEU A 161 -0.51 10.94 19.82
C LEU A 161 0.05 10.24 21.05
N GLN A 162 0.24 10.96 22.16
CA GLN A 162 0.73 10.39 23.42
C GLN A 162 -0.33 9.56 24.15
N THR A 163 -1.61 9.80 23.84
CA THR A 163 -2.73 9.05 24.44
C THR A 163 -3.11 7.80 23.65
N ILE A 164 -2.50 7.60 22.47
CA ILE A 164 -2.79 6.46 21.61
C ILE A 164 -1.95 5.27 22.07
N ASN A 165 -2.59 4.11 22.17
CA ASN A 165 -1.92 2.85 22.44
C ASN A 165 -1.14 2.41 21.19
N GLN A 166 0.12 2.03 21.39
CA GLN A 166 1.01 1.57 20.31
C GLN A 166 0.48 0.30 19.62
N ASN A 167 -0.20 -0.58 20.36
CA ASN A 167 -0.76 -1.82 19.82
C ASN A 167 -1.95 -1.59 18.88
N ASP A 168 -2.56 -0.40 18.92
CA ASP A 168 -3.72 -0.06 18.07
C ASP A 168 -3.27 0.53 16.73
N ILE A 169 -1.97 0.65 16.48
CA ILE A 169 -1.41 1.27 15.27
C ILE A 169 -0.96 0.19 14.30
N ALA A 170 -1.68 0.06 13.18
CA ALA A 170 -1.30 -0.84 12.10
C ALA A 170 -0.10 -0.31 11.29
N SER A 171 -0.11 0.97 10.94
CA SER A 171 0.97 1.59 10.16
C SER A 171 1.04 3.09 10.37
N VAL A 172 2.24 3.65 10.26
CA VAL A 172 2.48 5.10 10.23
C VAL A 172 3.11 5.45 8.90
N ASN A 173 2.47 6.35 8.17
CA ASN A 173 2.97 6.87 6.91
C ASN A 173 3.45 8.30 7.13
N VAL A 174 4.71 8.58 6.79
CA VAL A 174 5.26 9.93 6.86
C VAL A 174 5.48 10.46 5.45
N LEU A 175 4.71 11.49 5.12
CA LEU A 175 4.81 12.24 3.86
C LEU A 175 5.80 13.38 4.05
N LYS A 176 6.94 13.31 3.36
CA LYS A 176 8.06 14.25 3.58
C LYS A 176 8.20 15.35 2.53
N ASP A 177 7.43 15.28 1.44
CA ASP A 177 7.47 16.23 0.32
C ASP A 177 6.10 16.86 0.09
N ALA A 178 6.10 18.10 -0.41
CA ALA A 178 4.92 18.96 -0.63
C ALA A 178 4.12 18.61 -1.89
N SER A 179 4.48 17.54 -2.61
CA SER A 179 3.83 17.11 -3.86
C SER A 179 2.71 16.08 -3.66
N ALA A 180 2.18 15.97 -2.43
CA ALA A 180 1.11 15.03 -2.06
C ALA A 180 -0.27 15.72 -2.02
#